data_AF-A0A539DLV5-F1
#
_entry.id   AF-A0A539DLV5-F1
#
_cell.length_a   1.000
_cell.length_b   1.000
_cell.length_c   1.000
_cell.angle_alpha   90.00
_cell.angle_beta   90.00
_cell.angle_gamma   90.00
#
_symmetry.space_group_name_H-M   'P 1'
#
loop_
_entity.id
_entity.type
_entity.pdbx_description
1 polymer ?
#
loop_
_entity_poly.entity_id
_entity_poly.type
_entity_poly.pdbx_seq_one_letter_code
_entity_poly.pdbx_strand_id
1 'polypeptide(L)'
;MQTVYLRVDDGLKQAAETMAKDVGLSLNEFVVQAVEAVVGMTPSAGERARFDIDTTIGFVTGQAVAGKKVSYLDVALANGFLRGEWPRARRLMTPHLLAVGHECKRRNLPMLTALIVRQGSELPGEGLFDLADQLGMVVADRDQFVRHRQAEAFAWATRVVGAAGKEEDTFSDLRGTWRGPIAEELIATTRGDADETGAGGVRP
;
A
#
# COMPACT_ATOMS: atom_id res chain seq x y z
N MET A 1 31.24 -10.48 10.03
CA MET A 1 30.80 -9.19 9.47
C MET A 1 29.62 -9.48 8.56
N GLN A 2 28.40 -9.07 8.92
CA GLN A 2 27.21 -9.20 8.06
C GLN A 2 27.05 -7.91 7.27
N THR A 3 26.80 -8.02 5.97
CA THR A 3 26.53 -6.87 5.09
C THR A 3 25.03 -6.76 4.89
N VAL A 4 24.47 -5.57 5.09
CA VAL A 4 23.04 -5.28 4.93
C VAL A 4 22.87 -4.34 3.74
N TYR A 5 21.96 -4.68 2.82
CA TYR A 5 21.60 -3.85 1.69
C TYR A 5 20.21 -3.25 1.91
N LEU A 6 20.11 -1.92 1.91
CA LEU A 6 18.85 -1.19 2.04
C LEU A 6 18.53 -0.51 0.71
N ARG A 7 17.32 -0.70 0.20
CA ARG A 7 16.78 0.16 -0.86
C ARG A 7 16.11 1.35 -0.21
N VAL A 8 16.58 2.53 -0.53
CA VAL A 8 16.04 3.82 -0.09
C VAL A 8 15.87 4.71 -1.32
N ASP A 9 14.93 5.65 -1.27
CA ASP A 9 14.84 6.68 -2.30
C ASP A 9 16.03 7.65 -2.21
N ASP A 10 16.31 8.33 -3.32
CA ASP A 10 17.46 9.24 -3.42
C ASP A 10 17.37 10.43 -2.46
N GLY A 11 16.15 10.89 -2.14
CA GLY A 11 15.93 11.99 -1.20
C GLY A 11 16.31 11.60 0.22
N LEU A 12 15.86 10.43 0.67
CA LEU A 12 16.22 9.88 1.98
C LEU A 12 17.72 9.61 2.08
N LYS A 13 18.34 9.10 1.02
CA LYS A 13 19.79 8.88 0.95
C LYS A 13 20.56 10.18 1.11
N GLN A 14 20.21 11.22 0.35
CA GLN A 14 20.86 12.53 0.43
C GLN A 14 20.70 13.17 1.81
N ALA A 15 19.50 13.06 2.40
CA ALA A 15 19.26 13.54 3.76
C ALA A 15 20.15 12.82 4.78
N ALA A 16 20.23 11.50 4.72
CA ALA A 16 21.09 10.71 5.61
C ALA A 16 22.59 11.05 5.44
N GLU A 17 23.05 11.26 4.20
CA GLU A 17 24.43 11.69 3.93
C GLU A 17 24.74 13.08 4.49
N THR A 18 23.82 14.03 4.37
CA THR A 18 23.98 15.37 4.98
C THR A 18 24.04 15.25 6.49
N MET A 19 23.11 14.53 7.12
CA MET A 19 23.10 14.35 8.57
C MET A 19 24.37 13.66 9.09
N ALA A 20 24.85 12.63 8.39
CA ALA A 20 26.10 11.94 8.73
C ALA A 20 27.30 12.90 8.70
N LYS A 21 27.39 13.76 7.68
CA LYS A 21 28.43 14.80 7.58
C LYS A 21 28.35 15.81 8.73
N ASP A 22 27.15 16.25 9.08
CA ASP A 22 26.94 17.23 10.14
C ASP A 22 27.42 16.73 11.51
N VAL A 23 27.35 15.41 11.74
CA VAL A 23 27.85 14.77 12.97
C VAL A 23 29.25 14.17 12.83
N GLY A 24 29.92 14.37 11.70
CA GLY A 24 31.28 13.88 11.45
C GLY A 24 31.42 12.36 11.35
N LEU A 25 30.36 11.66 10.95
CA LEU A 25 30.34 10.20 10.77
C LEU A 25 30.31 9.83 9.29
N SER A 26 30.83 8.64 8.95
CA SER A 26 30.51 8.03 7.66
C SER A 26 29.04 7.61 7.62
N LEU A 27 28.47 7.49 6.42
CA LEU A 27 27.08 7.04 6.25
C LEU A 27 26.84 5.68 6.92
N ASN A 28 27.79 4.75 6.82
CA ASN A 28 27.67 3.44 7.46
C ASN A 28 27.66 3.54 8.99
N GLU A 29 28.55 4.33 9.59
CA GLU A 29 28.57 4.53 11.05
C GLU A 29 27.30 5.21 11.54
N PHE A 30 26.81 6.21 10.79
CA PHE A 30 25.56 6.89 11.08
C PHE A 30 24.36 5.92 11.04
N VAL A 31 24.27 5.08 10.00
CA VAL A 31 23.19 4.08 9.89
C VAL A 31 23.28 3.04 10.99
N VAL A 32 24.48 2.53 11.32
CA VAL A 32 24.66 1.56 12.41
C VAL A 32 24.22 2.16 13.74
N GLN A 33 24.66 3.39 14.08
CA GLN A 33 24.25 4.05 15.31
C GLN A 33 22.75 4.37 15.36
N ALA A 34 22.17 4.78 14.24
CA ALA A 34 20.73 5.02 14.14
C ALA A 34 19.93 3.72 14.34
N VAL A 35 20.38 2.61 13.73
CA VAL A 35 19.76 1.29 13.92
C VAL A 35 19.92 0.82 15.36
N GLU A 36 21.10 0.95 15.97
CA GLU A 36 21.33 0.59 17.37
C GLU A 36 20.46 1.41 18.34
N ALA A 37 20.29 2.71 18.08
CA ALA A 37 19.39 3.57 18.83
C ALA A 37 17.92 3.12 18.70
N VAL A 38 17.51 2.67 17.51
CA VAL A 38 16.14 2.19 17.26
C VAL A 38 15.90 0.79 17.83
N VAL A 39 16.89 -0.10 17.78
CA VAL A 39 16.78 -1.50 18.24
C VAL A 39 16.60 -1.60 19.77
N GLY A 40 16.94 -0.56 20.52
CA GLY A 40 16.67 -0.44 21.97
C GLY A 40 15.46 0.43 22.34
N MET A 41 14.89 1.17 21.39
CA MET A 41 13.75 2.05 21.64
C MET A 41 12.44 1.31 21.44
N THR A 42 11.80 0.90 22.53
CA THR A 42 10.35 0.70 22.52
C THR A 42 9.73 2.00 21.99
N PRO A 43 9.02 2.02 20.84
CA PRO A 43 8.48 3.25 20.28
C PRO A 43 7.73 4.01 21.37
N SER A 44 7.87 5.33 21.43
CA SER A 44 7.19 6.13 22.44
C SER A 44 5.67 5.96 22.33
N ALA A 45 4.90 6.17 23.41
CA ALA A 45 3.44 6.14 23.33
C ALA A 45 2.85 7.12 22.27
N GLY A 46 3.64 8.10 21.83
CA GLY A 46 3.33 9.00 20.72
C GLY A 46 3.53 8.39 19.32
N GLU A 47 4.46 7.43 19.18
CA GLU A 47 4.72 6.66 17.95
C GLU A 47 3.87 5.38 17.87
N ARG A 48 3.33 4.91 19.00
CA ARG A 48 2.71 3.58 19.17
C ARG A 48 1.39 3.28 18.45
N ALA A 49 0.73 4.23 17.81
CA ALA A 49 -0.50 3.90 17.07
C ALA A 49 -0.79 4.94 15.98
N ARG A 50 -0.14 4.77 14.83
CA ARG A 50 -0.63 5.31 13.57
C ARG A 50 -1.21 4.16 12.79
N PHE A 51 -2.30 4.43 12.08
CA PHE A 51 -2.77 3.48 11.10
C PHE A 51 -1.70 3.32 10.02
N ASP A 52 -1.46 2.07 9.64
CA ASP A 52 -0.57 1.67 8.57
C ASP A 52 -1.40 1.07 7.42
N ILE A 53 -1.15 1.54 6.21
CA ILE A 53 -1.97 1.21 5.05
C ILE A 53 -1.79 -0.27 4.68
N ASP A 54 -0.55 -0.75 4.69
CA ASP A 54 -0.22 -2.14 4.36
C ASP A 54 -0.81 -3.12 5.37
N THR A 55 -0.74 -2.77 6.66
CA THR A 55 -1.35 -3.54 7.75
C THR A 55 -2.86 -3.64 7.55
N THR A 56 -3.55 -2.54 7.24
CA THR A 56 -4.99 -2.58 6.96
C THR A 56 -5.32 -3.41 5.71
N ILE A 57 -4.60 -3.23 4.60
CA ILE A 57 -4.83 -4.00 3.37
C ILE A 57 -4.62 -5.49 3.63
N GLY A 58 -3.51 -5.86 4.27
CA GLY A 58 -3.19 -7.25 4.62
C GLY A 58 -4.25 -7.86 5.54
N PHE A 59 -4.64 -7.15 6.60
CA PHE A 59 -5.68 -7.58 7.52
C PHE A 59 -7.03 -7.81 6.82
N VAL A 60 -7.50 -6.82 6.05
CA VAL A 60 -8.79 -6.93 5.35
C VAL A 60 -8.75 -8.02 4.28
N THR A 61 -7.62 -8.21 3.60
CA THR A 61 -7.41 -9.30 2.64
C THR A 61 -7.55 -10.66 3.32
N GLY A 62 -6.87 -10.89 4.44
CA GLY A 62 -6.98 -12.14 5.20
C GLY A 62 -8.41 -12.43 5.65
N GLN A 63 -9.14 -11.38 6.03
CA GLN A 63 -10.55 -11.51 6.43
C GLN A 63 -11.47 -11.76 5.23
N ALA A 64 -11.20 -11.13 4.08
CA ALA A 64 -11.90 -11.37 2.83
C ALA A 64 -11.74 -12.82 2.37
N VAL A 65 -10.53 -13.37 2.47
CA VAL A 65 -10.22 -14.78 2.21
C VAL A 65 -11.05 -15.69 3.10
N ALA A 66 -11.21 -15.34 4.38
CA ALA A 66 -12.04 -16.08 5.31
C ALA A 66 -13.56 -15.86 5.11
N GLY A 67 -13.98 -15.10 4.09
CA GLY A 67 -15.38 -14.75 3.84
C GLY A 67 -15.99 -13.83 4.90
N LYS A 68 -15.17 -13.06 5.61
CA LYS A 68 -15.58 -12.21 6.73
C LYS A 68 -15.48 -10.73 6.38
N LYS A 69 -16.48 -9.96 6.85
CA LYS A 69 -16.41 -8.50 6.97
C LYS A 69 -15.73 -8.14 8.29
N VAL A 70 -15.24 -6.92 8.40
CA VAL A 70 -14.55 -6.44 9.61
C VAL A 70 -15.17 -5.15 10.11
N SER A 71 -15.14 -4.95 11.42
CA SER A 71 -15.55 -3.67 12.00
C SER A 71 -14.40 -2.66 12.01
N TYR A 72 -14.73 -1.38 12.18
CA TYR A 72 -13.70 -0.37 12.44
C TYR A 72 -12.86 -0.64 13.68
N LEU A 73 -13.46 -1.24 14.70
CA LEU A 73 -12.70 -1.62 15.89
C LEU A 73 -11.67 -2.69 15.53
N ASP A 74 -12.03 -3.68 14.73
CA ASP A 74 -11.10 -4.74 14.31
C ASP A 74 -9.92 -4.17 13.51
N VAL A 75 -10.18 -3.21 12.63
CA VAL A 75 -9.11 -2.51 11.88
C VAL A 75 -8.20 -1.71 12.81
N ALA A 76 -8.75 -1.03 13.82
CA ALA A 76 -7.96 -0.32 14.82
C ALA A 76 -7.09 -1.28 15.64
N LEU A 77 -7.66 -2.39 16.11
CA LEU A 77 -6.92 -3.42 16.84
C LEU A 77 -5.80 -4.04 15.99
N ALA A 78 -6.07 -4.31 14.71
CA ALA A 78 -5.05 -4.81 13.77
C ALA A 78 -3.88 -3.83 13.58
N ASN A 79 -4.13 -2.53 13.73
CA ASN A 79 -3.13 -1.46 13.67
C ASN A 79 -2.50 -1.14 15.05
N GLY A 80 -2.69 -2.00 16.05
CA GLY A 80 -2.04 -1.86 17.35
C GLY A 80 -2.73 -0.91 18.34
N PHE A 81 -3.87 -0.32 18.00
CA PHE A 81 -4.65 0.46 18.96
C PHE A 81 -5.24 -0.46 20.03
N LEU A 82 -5.26 0.00 21.29
CA LEU A 82 -5.96 -0.70 22.36
C LEU A 82 -7.45 -0.34 22.37
N ARG A 83 -8.30 -1.21 22.94
CA ARG A 83 -9.76 -0.94 23.06
C ARG A 83 -10.06 0.39 23.77
N GLY A 84 -9.27 0.75 24.78
CA GLY A 84 -9.41 2.02 25.50
C GLY A 84 -9.11 3.27 24.65
N GLU A 85 -8.44 3.11 23.51
CA GLU A 85 -8.04 4.20 22.62
C GLU A 85 -9.02 4.42 21.46
N TRP A 86 -10.15 3.71 21.46
CA TRP A 86 -11.15 3.77 20.39
C TRP A 86 -11.60 5.20 20.04
N PRO A 87 -11.85 6.12 20.99
CA PRO A 87 -12.22 7.50 20.64
C PRO A 87 -11.15 8.23 19.81
N ARG A 88 -9.87 7.96 20.06
CA ARG A 88 -8.74 8.51 19.29
C ARG A 88 -8.66 7.85 17.91
N ALA A 89 -8.70 6.50 17.87
CA ALA A 89 -8.64 5.74 16.64
C ALA A 89 -9.77 6.12 15.67
N ARG A 90 -11.00 6.29 16.20
CA ARG A 90 -12.18 6.68 15.41
C ARG A 90 -11.98 7.99 14.65
N ARG A 91 -11.33 8.99 15.24
CA ARG A 91 -11.06 10.29 14.58
C ARG A 91 -10.09 10.16 13.40
N LEU A 92 -9.19 9.18 13.46
CA LEU A 92 -8.18 8.93 12.44
C LEU A 92 -8.65 7.91 11.39
N MET A 93 -9.73 7.17 11.65
CA MET A 93 -10.19 6.07 10.80
C MET A 93 -10.62 6.56 9.42
N THR A 94 -11.50 7.55 9.33
CA THR A 94 -12.02 8.02 8.02
C THR A 94 -10.92 8.47 7.06
N PRO A 95 -9.98 9.38 7.44
CA PRO A 95 -8.90 9.76 6.53
C PRO A 95 -7.97 8.59 6.19
N HIS A 96 -7.76 7.65 7.13
CA HIS A 96 -7.00 6.43 6.85
C HIS A 96 -7.68 5.55 5.79
N LEU A 97 -8.98 5.32 5.91
CA LEU A 97 -9.72 4.48 4.96
C LEU A 97 -9.78 5.11 3.56
N LEU A 98 -9.81 6.44 3.45
CA LEU A 98 -9.64 7.11 2.16
C LEU A 98 -8.26 6.79 1.57
N ALA A 99 -7.19 6.90 2.35
CA ALA A 99 -5.84 6.56 1.91
C ALA A 99 -5.71 5.08 1.49
N VAL A 100 -6.30 4.16 2.25
CA VAL A 100 -6.36 2.73 1.89
C VAL A 100 -7.12 2.53 0.58
N GLY A 101 -8.21 3.26 0.37
CA GLY A 101 -8.98 3.22 -0.87
C GLY A 101 -8.19 3.66 -2.10
N HIS A 102 -7.48 4.79 -2.00
CA HIS A 102 -6.57 5.27 -3.03
C HIS A 102 -5.45 4.27 -3.30
N GLU A 103 -4.89 3.69 -2.24
CA GLU A 103 -3.84 2.68 -2.36
C GLU A 103 -4.33 1.39 -3.04
N CYS A 104 -5.56 0.95 -2.73
CA CYS A 104 -6.18 -0.17 -3.44
C CYS A 104 -6.30 0.13 -4.94
N LYS A 105 -6.80 1.31 -5.31
CA LYS A 105 -6.88 1.74 -6.71
C LYS A 105 -5.49 1.76 -7.36
N ARG A 106 -4.49 2.34 -6.69
CA ARG A 106 -3.10 2.40 -7.18
C ARG A 106 -2.51 1.02 -7.46
N ARG A 107 -2.85 0.03 -6.63
CA ARG A 107 -2.42 -1.37 -6.76
C ARG A 107 -3.32 -2.22 -7.66
N ASN A 108 -4.30 -1.63 -8.34
CA ASN A 108 -5.34 -2.36 -9.10
C ASN A 108 -6.06 -3.44 -8.28
N LEU A 109 -6.23 -3.20 -6.98
CA LEU A 109 -7.01 -4.04 -6.08
C LEU A 109 -8.48 -3.63 -6.10
N PRO A 110 -9.41 -4.56 -5.79
CA PRO A 110 -10.78 -4.17 -5.48
C PRO A 110 -10.81 -3.20 -4.29
N MET A 111 -11.89 -2.45 -4.16
CA MET A 111 -12.09 -1.50 -3.07
C MET A 111 -12.32 -2.22 -1.74
N LEU A 112 -11.26 -2.72 -1.12
CA LEU A 112 -11.29 -3.53 0.10
C LEU A 112 -11.96 -2.81 1.28
N THR A 113 -11.96 -1.49 1.28
CA THR A 113 -12.67 -0.67 2.27
C THR A 113 -14.18 -0.94 2.31
N ALA A 114 -14.77 -1.49 1.24
CA ALA A 114 -16.17 -1.90 1.23
C ALA A 114 -16.50 -3.06 2.19
N LEU A 115 -15.48 -3.83 2.60
CA LEU A 115 -15.62 -4.92 3.59
C LEU A 115 -15.54 -4.43 5.04
N ILE A 116 -15.23 -3.15 5.24
CA ILE A 116 -15.09 -2.54 6.56
C ILE A 116 -16.42 -1.88 6.92
N VAL A 117 -17.16 -2.51 7.84
CA VAL A 117 -18.53 -2.16 8.20
C VAL A 117 -18.64 -1.53 9.57
N ARG A 118 -19.72 -0.78 9.80
CA ARG A 118 -20.07 -0.35 11.15
C ARG A 118 -20.53 -1.56 11.96
N GLN A 119 -20.15 -1.63 13.23
CA GLN A 119 -20.59 -2.71 14.12
C GLN A 119 -22.14 -2.79 14.13
N GLY A 120 -22.66 -3.99 13.86
CA GLY A 120 -24.11 -4.24 13.79
C GLY A 120 -24.79 -3.76 12.50
N SER A 121 -24.03 -3.42 11.46
CA SER A 121 -24.55 -3.02 10.14
C SER A 121 -23.86 -3.78 9.02
N GLU A 122 -24.60 -4.05 7.95
CA GLU A 122 -24.06 -4.55 6.68
C GLU A 122 -23.47 -3.43 5.80
N LEU A 123 -23.76 -2.17 6.18
CA LEU A 123 -23.29 -1.01 5.45
C LEU A 123 -21.84 -0.68 5.86
N PRO A 124 -20.98 -0.36 4.87
CA PRO A 124 -19.66 0.17 5.12
C PRO A 124 -19.83 1.48 5.88
N GLY A 125 -18.90 1.76 6.77
CA GLY A 125 -19.01 3.00 7.51
C GLY A 125 -18.63 4.22 6.65
N GLU A 126 -18.55 5.37 7.32
CA GLU A 126 -18.18 6.67 6.73
C GLU A 126 -16.89 6.58 5.90
N GLY A 127 -16.92 7.11 4.67
CA GLY A 127 -15.75 7.22 3.79
C GLY A 127 -15.83 6.41 2.48
N LEU A 128 -16.66 5.36 2.38
CA LEU A 128 -16.75 4.60 1.11
C LEU A 128 -17.33 5.42 -0.03
N PHE A 129 -18.43 6.14 0.23
CA PHE A 129 -19.08 6.97 -0.79
C PHE A 129 -18.26 8.21 -1.11
N ASP A 130 -17.57 8.79 -0.13
CA ASP A 130 -16.66 9.92 -0.34
C ASP A 130 -15.47 9.50 -1.22
N LEU A 131 -14.94 8.29 -0.99
CA LEU A 131 -13.94 7.68 -1.87
C LEU A 131 -14.51 7.48 -3.28
N ALA A 132 -15.70 6.90 -3.41
CA ALA A 132 -16.33 6.68 -4.72
C ALA A 132 -16.45 7.99 -5.51
N ASP A 133 -16.89 9.06 -4.86
CA ASP A 133 -16.99 10.41 -5.45
C ASP A 133 -15.62 10.96 -5.86
N GLN A 134 -14.61 10.88 -4.99
CA GLN A 134 -13.22 11.28 -5.30
C GLN A 134 -12.61 10.49 -6.46
N LEU A 135 -13.05 9.25 -6.66
CA LEU A 135 -12.63 8.42 -7.77
C LEU A 135 -13.42 8.67 -9.07
N GLY A 136 -14.36 9.62 -9.06
CA GLY A 136 -15.19 10.00 -10.20
C GLY A 136 -16.35 9.04 -10.47
N MET A 137 -16.78 8.27 -9.46
CA MET A 137 -17.86 7.30 -9.60
C MET A 137 -19.20 7.93 -9.25
N VAL A 138 -20.20 7.72 -10.11
CA VAL A 138 -21.58 8.12 -9.82
C VAL A 138 -22.30 6.96 -9.13
N VAL A 139 -22.73 7.16 -7.88
CA VAL A 139 -23.46 6.16 -7.08
C VAL A 139 -24.94 6.48 -7.09
N ALA A 140 -25.70 5.82 -7.96
CA ALA A 140 -27.16 5.99 -8.05
C ALA A 140 -27.92 5.25 -6.94
N ASP A 141 -27.54 4.00 -6.68
CA ASP A 141 -28.07 3.16 -5.60
C ASP A 141 -26.93 2.77 -4.65
N ARG A 142 -26.97 3.31 -3.44
CA ARG A 142 -25.93 3.10 -2.42
C ARG A 142 -25.86 1.66 -1.96
N ASP A 143 -26.99 1.00 -1.77
CA ASP A 143 -27.04 -0.37 -1.26
C ASP A 143 -26.55 -1.36 -2.32
N GLN A 144 -26.98 -1.17 -3.57
CA GLN A 144 -26.50 -1.97 -4.69
C GLN A 144 -24.99 -1.78 -4.90
N PHE A 145 -24.50 -0.53 -4.83
CA PHE A 145 -23.08 -0.22 -4.95
C PHE A 145 -22.26 -0.95 -3.88
N VAL A 146 -22.69 -0.88 -2.61
CA VAL A 146 -22.03 -1.57 -1.50
C VAL A 146 -21.98 -3.08 -1.74
N ARG A 147 -23.12 -3.71 -2.05
CA ARG A 147 -23.18 -5.16 -2.29
C ARG A 147 -22.28 -5.58 -3.43
N HIS A 148 -22.25 -4.80 -4.51
CA HIS A 148 -21.39 -5.06 -5.65
C HIS A 148 -19.90 -4.98 -5.28
N ARG A 149 -19.47 -3.91 -4.60
CA ARG A 149 -18.07 -3.75 -4.16
C ARG A 149 -17.64 -4.82 -3.16
N GLN A 150 -18.52 -5.21 -2.24
CA GLN A 150 -18.28 -6.31 -1.32
C GLN A 150 -18.13 -7.64 -2.06
N ALA A 151 -19.02 -7.94 -3.02
CA ALA A 151 -18.94 -9.14 -3.84
C ALA A 151 -17.66 -9.20 -4.68
N GLU A 152 -17.25 -8.08 -5.29
CA GLU A 152 -15.98 -7.99 -6.02
C GLU A 152 -14.77 -8.27 -5.11
N ALA A 153 -14.74 -7.69 -3.91
CA ALA A 153 -13.65 -7.88 -2.96
C ALA A 153 -13.54 -9.35 -2.51
N PHE A 154 -14.67 -10.01 -2.20
CA PHE A 154 -14.67 -11.43 -1.87
C PHE A 154 -14.26 -12.30 -3.06
N ALA A 155 -14.81 -12.06 -4.24
CA ALA A 155 -14.47 -12.83 -5.44
C ALA A 155 -12.98 -12.72 -5.81
N TRP A 156 -12.40 -11.53 -5.66
CA TRP A 156 -10.95 -11.33 -5.78
C TRP A 156 -10.18 -12.14 -4.74
N ALA A 157 -10.56 -12.08 -3.46
CA ALA A 157 -9.87 -12.81 -2.39
C ALA A 157 -9.91 -14.34 -2.61
N THR A 158 -11.04 -14.88 -3.04
CA THR A 158 -11.17 -16.31 -3.41
C THR A 158 -10.24 -16.69 -4.55
N ARG A 159 -10.09 -15.83 -5.58
CA ARG A 159 -9.14 -16.07 -6.68
C ARG A 159 -7.70 -16.09 -6.22
N VAL A 160 -7.29 -15.17 -5.35
CA VAL A 160 -5.91 -15.12 -4.81
C VAL A 160 -5.57 -16.40 -4.04
N VAL A 161 -6.51 -16.94 -3.27
CA VAL A 161 -6.31 -18.21 -2.53
C VAL A 161 -6.32 -19.41 -3.46
N GLY A 162 -7.25 -19.45 -4.42
CA GLY A 162 -7.29 -20.50 -5.44
C GLY A 162 -6.05 -20.52 -6.33
N ALA A 163 -5.44 -19.35 -6.56
CA ALA A 163 -4.17 -19.16 -7.24
C ALA A 163 -2.96 -19.57 -6.38
N ALA A 164 -3.02 -19.44 -5.05
CA ALA A 164 -1.95 -19.89 -4.17
C ALA A 164 -1.96 -21.41 -3.95
N GLY A 165 -3.13 -22.06 -4.07
CA GLY A 165 -3.29 -23.52 -3.99
C GLY A 165 -3.00 -24.27 -5.29
N LYS A 166 -2.89 -23.55 -6.41
CA LYS A 166 -2.39 -24.06 -7.67
C LYS A 166 -1.07 -23.37 -7.93
N GLU A 167 0.04 -24.07 -7.73
CA GLU A 167 1.38 -23.63 -8.14
C GLU A 167 1.48 -23.61 -9.69
N GLU A 168 0.55 -22.91 -10.34
CA GLU A 168 0.56 -22.56 -11.75
C GLU A 168 0.63 -21.04 -11.79
N ASP A 169 1.67 -20.57 -12.46
CA ASP A 169 2.11 -19.19 -12.64
C ASP A 169 0.95 -18.24 -12.99
N THR A 170 0.21 -17.78 -11.98
CA THR A 170 -0.96 -16.90 -12.14
C THR A 170 -0.55 -15.48 -12.52
N PHE A 171 0.75 -15.17 -12.46
CA PHE A 171 1.33 -13.98 -13.05
C PHE A 171 1.53 -14.11 -14.57
N SER A 172 1.53 -15.31 -15.15
CA SER A 172 1.57 -15.50 -16.60
C SER A 172 0.23 -15.13 -17.25
N ASP A 173 -0.90 -15.48 -16.64
CA ASP A 173 -2.24 -15.18 -17.18
C ASP A 173 -2.59 -13.69 -17.13
N LEU A 174 -2.02 -12.94 -16.18
CA LEU A 174 -2.20 -11.48 -16.12
C LEU A 174 -1.40 -10.72 -17.19
N ARG A 175 -0.38 -11.33 -17.81
CA ARG A 175 0.38 -10.71 -18.93
C ARG A 175 -0.44 -10.66 -20.23
N GLY A 176 -1.42 -11.54 -20.40
CA GLY A 176 -2.28 -11.56 -21.60
C GLY A 176 -3.32 -10.44 -21.65
N THR A 177 -3.70 -9.88 -20.49
CA THR A 177 -4.75 -8.86 -20.36
C THR A 177 -4.26 -7.42 -20.17
N TRP A 178 -2.96 -7.21 -19.97
CA TRP A 178 -2.38 -5.88 -19.81
C TRP A 178 -1.69 -5.43 -21.12
N ARG A 179 -2.29 -4.46 -21.83
CA ARG A 179 -1.66 -3.73 -22.95
C ARG A 179 -1.05 -2.41 -22.46
N GLY A 180 -0.31 -2.44 -21.36
CA GLY A 180 0.58 -1.34 -20.99
C GLY A 180 2.01 -1.67 -21.40
N PRO A 181 2.91 -0.68 -21.41
CA PRO A 181 4.28 -0.88 -21.86
C PRO A 181 4.95 -1.97 -21.03
N ILE A 182 5.46 -3.00 -21.70
CA ILE A 182 6.15 -4.12 -21.06
C ILE A 182 7.26 -3.58 -20.16
N ALA A 183 7.55 -4.27 -19.05
CA ALA A 183 8.57 -3.82 -18.08
C ALA A 183 9.92 -3.50 -18.74
N GLU A 184 10.22 -4.12 -19.88
CA GLU A 184 11.39 -3.85 -20.73
C GLU A 184 11.32 -2.46 -21.41
N GLU A 185 10.15 -1.99 -21.85
CA GLU A 185 9.96 -0.62 -22.37
C GLU A 185 10.10 0.41 -21.26
N LEU A 186 9.63 0.13 -20.04
CA LEU A 186 9.84 1.03 -18.90
C LEU A 186 11.31 1.12 -18.49
N ILE A 187 12.06 0.03 -18.62
CA ILE A 187 13.52 -0.03 -18.39
C ILE A 187 14.28 0.71 -19.51
N ALA A 188 13.82 0.65 -20.76
CA ALA A 188 14.39 1.40 -21.89
C ALA A 188 14.11 2.91 -21.79
N THR A 189 13.00 3.34 -21.17
CA THR A 189 12.73 4.76 -20.96
C THR A 189 13.43 5.34 -19.73
N THR A 190 13.81 4.50 -18.75
CA THR A 190 14.54 4.93 -17.54
C THR A 190 16.06 4.79 -17.64
N ARG A 191 16.56 3.90 -18.51
CA ARG A 191 17.94 3.98 -19.00
C ARG A 191 17.91 4.94 -20.18
N GLY A 192 18.34 6.18 -19.99
CA GLY A 192 18.55 7.09 -21.11
C GLY A 192 19.58 6.49 -22.07
N ASP A 193 19.12 5.69 -23.04
CA ASP A 193 19.94 5.29 -24.16
C ASP A 193 20.10 6.53 -25.03
N ALA A 194 21.34 6.98 -25.11
CA ALA A 194 21.75 8.10 -25.92
C ALA A 194 21.35 7.84 -27.38
N ASP A 195 20.79 8.88 -27.98
CA ASP A 195 20.57 9.04 -29.40
C ASP A 195 21.92 8.90 -30.15
N GLU A 196 22.35 7.67 -30.44
CA GLU A 196 23.41 7.37 -31.41
C GLU A 196 22.77 7.07 -32.77
N THR A 197 22.14 8.08 -33.37
CA THR A 197 21.98 8.13 -34.83
C THR A 197 22.90 9.17 -35.43
N GLY A 198 24.09 8.72 -35.81
CA GLY A 198 24.53 8.78 -37.20
C GLY A 198 24.79 10.16 -37.80
N ALA A 199 26.05 10.59 -37.69
CA ALA A 199 26.90 11.00 -38.80
C ALA A 199 26.21 11.32 -40.15
N GLY A 200 25.92 12.61 -40.38
CA GLY A 200 25.73 13.18 -41.71
C GLY A 200 27.06 13.75 -42.22
N GLY A 201 27.62 13.11 -43.25
CA GLY A 201 28.97 13.31 -43.74
C GLY A 201 29.30 14.68 -44.33
N VAL A 202 30.56 15.07 -44.13
CA VAL A 202 31.30 16.03 -44.95
C VAL A 202 31.56 15.39 -46.31
N ARG A 203 31.20 16.05 -47.41
CA ARG A 203 31.65 15.72 -48.76
C ARG A 203 32.72 16.74 -49.22
N PRO A 204 33.70 16.30 -50.03
CA PRO A 204 34.78 17.14 -50.55
C PRO A 204 34.27 18.23 -51.52
#